data_AF-A0A3A5V1X6-F1
#
_entry.id   AF-A0A3A5V1X6-F1
#
_cell.length_a   1.000
_cell.length_b   1.000
_cell.length_c   1.000
_cell.angle_alpha   90.00
_cell.angle_beta   90.00
_cell.angle_gamma   90.00
#
_symmetry.space_group_name_H-M   'P 1'
#
loop_
_entity.id
_entity.type
_entity.pdbx_description
1 polymer ?
#
loop_
_entity_poly.entity_id
_entity_poly.type
_entity_poly.pdbx_seq_one_letter_code
_entity_poly.pdbx_strand_id
1 'polypeptide(L)'
;MGDDEPFESSHAEEEILRLARSAQHVRWSTPRGNVIDLTVPPTVYPPREDTTLLASVLNGQRLASGTQWMEIGCGTGALSLFAAEMGCSITACDVNPMAVACTRKHLQAAGIHA
;
A
#
# COMPACT_ATOMS: atom_id res chain seq x y z
N MET A 1 11.77 2.82 21.28
CA MET A 1 12.54 1.61 20.94
C MET A 1 12.47 0.75 22.18
N GLY A 2 11.51 -0.18 22.23
CA GLY A 2 11.44 -1.17 23.29
C GLY A 2 12.42 -2.31 22.96
N ASP A 3 12.95 -2.93 24.01
CA ASP A 3 13.84 -4.09 23.98
C ASP A 3 13.09 -5.36 23.49
N ASP A 4 12.71 -5.42 22.21
CA ASP A 4 12.38 -6.70 21.58
C ASP A 4 13.59 -7.17 20.77
N GLU A 5 14.37 -8.06 21.37
CA GLU A 5 15.47 -8.74 20.69
C GLU A 5 14.90 -9.52 19.49
N PRO A 6 15.32 -9.23 18.24
CA PRO A 6 14.71 -9.83 17.07
C PRO A 6 15.04 -11.32 16.98
N PHE A 7 14.16 -12.09 16.32
CA PHE A 7 14.32 -13.54 16.03
C PHE A 7 14.14 -14.51 17.22
N GLU A 8 13.54 -14.05 18.32
CA GLU A 8 13.01 -14.95 19.36
C GLU A 8 11.92 -15.91 18.84
N SER A 9 11.70 -17.01 19.55
CA SER A 9 10.69 -18.03 19.20
C SER A 9 9.27 -17.44 19.10
N SER A 10 8.95 -16.43 19.92
CA SER A 10 7.70 -15.67 19.85
C SER A 10 7.46 -15.02 18.48
N HIS A 11 8.50 -14.54 17.79
CA HIS A 11 8.35 -13.95 16.46
C HIS A 11 7.93 -14.99 15.41
N ALA A 12 8.41 -16.23 15.53
CA ALA A 12 8.00 -17.32 14.65
C ALA A 12 6.53 -17.72 14.90
N GLU A 13 6.12 -17.77 16.17
CA GLU A 13 4.72 -18.01 16.56
C GLU A 13 3.80 -16.90 16.06
N GLU A 14 4.23 -15.64 16.14
CA GLU A 14 3.49 -14.50 15.62
C GLU A 14 3.30 -14.54 14.10
N GLU A 15 4.30 -15.01 13.36
CA GLU A 15 4.19 -15.17 11.90
C GLU A 15 3.18 -16.26 11.53
N ILE A 16 3.13 -17.37 12.29
CA ILE A 16 2.11 -18.42 12.11
C ILE A 16 0.70 -17.85 12.37
N LEU A 17 0.55 -17.08 13.47
CA LEU A 17 -0.73 -16.48 13.85
C LEU A 17 -1.14 -15.32 12.94
N ARG A 18 -0.22 -14.78 12.12
CA ARG A 18 -0.46 -13.62 11.27
C ARG A 18 -1.66 -13.79 10.35
N LEU A 19 -1.84 -14.98 9.77
CA LEU A 19 -2.98 -15.28 8.88
C LEU A 19 -4.34 -15.24 9.58
N ALA A 20 -4.38 -15.49 10.90
CA ALA A 20 -5.60 -15.50 11.70
C ALA A 20 -5.99 -14.11 12.25
N ARG A 21 -5.13 -13.10 12.07
CA ARG A 21 -5.41 -11.73 12.54
C ARG A 21 -6.57 -11.13 11.72
N SER A 22 -7.28 -10.17 12.31
CA SER A 22 -8.29 -9.39 11.59
C SER A 22 -7.63 -8.38 10.65
N ALA A 23 -8.35 -8.01 9.58
CA ALA A 23 -7.95 -6.87 8.76
C ALA A 23 -7.94 -5.59 9.61
N GLN A 24 -7.00 -4.69 9.29
CA GLN A 24 -6.87 -3.39 9.93
C GLN A 24 -7.48 -2.31 9.05
N HIS A 25 -7.97 -1.23 9.66
CA HIS A 25 -8.37 -0.03 8.95
C HIS A 25 -7.32 1.05 9.15
N VAL A 26 -6.72 1.49 8.05
CA VAL A 26 -5.68 2.51 8.05
C VAL A 26 -6.17 3.70 7.24
N ARG A 27 -6.05 4.90 7.82
CA ARG A 27 -6.22 6.16 7.09
C ARG A 27 -4.84 6.70 6.75
N TRP A 28 -4.59 6.87 5.47
CA TRP A 28 -3.33 7.42 4.97
C TRP A 28 -3.60 8.74 4.23
N SER A 29 -2.87 9.78 4.60
CA SER A 29 -2.96 11.08 3.93
C SER A 29 -1.92 11.18 2.83
N THR A 30 -2.36 11.47 1.62
CA THR A 30 -1.49 11.75 0.49
C THR A 30 -0.76 13.09 0.67
N PRO A 31 0.37 13.31 -0.03
CA PRO A 31 1.04 14.62 -0.06
C PRO A 31 0.17 15.77 -0.58
N ARG A 32 -0.95 15.49 -1.25
CA ARG A 32 -1.91 16.49 -1.76
C ARG A 32 -3.05 16.78 -0.79
N GLY A 33 -3.05 16.16 0.39
CA GLY A 33 -4.04 16.38 1.45
C GLY A 33 -5.29 15.49 1.35
N ASN A 34 -5.40 14.65 0.32
CA ASN A 34 -6.48 13.67 0.24
C ASN A 34 -6.23 12.53 1.23
N VAL A 35 -7.30 12.09 1.92
CA VAL A 35 -7.25 10.95 2.84
C VAL A 35 -7.78 9.72 2.13
N ILE A 36 -7.02 8.63 2.19
CA ILE A 36 -7.38 7.33 1.62
C ILE A 36 -7.64 6.36 2.77
N ASP A 37 -8.87 5.83 2.83
CA ASP A 37 -9.26 4.76 3.73
C ASP A 37 -8.90 3.39 3.14
N LEU A 38 -8.03 2.66 3.83
CA LEU A 38 -7.51 1.37 3.40
C LEU A 38 -7.92 0.28 4.38
N THR A 39 -8.53 -0.78 3.85
CA THR A 39 -8.72 -2.03 4.60
C THR A 39 -7.54 -2.93 4.30
N VAL A 40 -6.69 -3.19 5.30
CA VAL A 40 -5.41 -3.88 5.15
C VAL A 40 -5.53 -5.31 5.68
N PRO A 41 -5.50 -6.34 4.81
CA PRO A 41 -5.46 -7.73 5.25
C PRO A 41 -4.16 -8.04 6.02
N PRO A 42 -4.15 -9.07 6.88
CA PRO A 42 -3.04 -9.32 7.82
C PRO A 42 -1.65 -9.52 7.20
N THR A 43 -1.59 -10.09 5.99
CA THR A 43 -0.34 -10.36 5.29
C THR A 43 0.09 -9.24 4.35
N VAL A 44 -0.72 -8.18 4.23
CA VAL A 44 -0.45 -7.04 3.36
C VAL A 44 0.23 -5.96 4.16
N TYR A 45 1.31 -5.39 3.62
CA TYR A 45 2.05 -4.33 4.27
C TYR A 45 1.24 -3.01 4.25
N PRO A 46 0.90 -2.42 5.41
CA PRO A 46 0.20 -1.13 5.46
C PRO A 46 1.12 0.01 5.03
N PRO A 47 0.59 1.13 4.52
CA PRO A 47 1.42 2.30 4.25
C PRO A 47 2.07 2.82 5.53
N ARG A 48 3.37 3.10 5.47
CA ARG A 48 4.15 3.66 6.60
C ARG A 48 4.91 4.92 6.18
N GLU A 49 5.91 5.29 6.98
CA GLU A 49 6.80 6.41 6.73
C GLU A 49 7.52 6.33 5.38
N ASP A 50 7.95 5.14 4.97
CA ASP A 50 8.56 4.83 3.68
C ASP A 50 7.63 5.15 2.49
N THR A 51 6.36 4.78 2.61
CA THR A 51 5.31 5.02 1.63
C THR A 51 5.05 6.51 1.50
N THR A 52 5.02 7.21 2.64
CA THR A 52 4.80 8.66 2.69
C THR A 52 5.99 9.43 2.10
N LEU A 53 7.22 8.97 2.39
CA LEU A 53 8.44 9.51 1.80
C LEU A 53 8.43 9.38 0.27
N LEU A 54 8.15 8.18 -0.25
CA LEU A 54 8.11 7.93 -1.69
C LEU A 54 7.01 8.75 -2.37
N ALA A 55 5.80 8.81 -1.81
CA ALA A 55 4.73 9.66 -2.30
C ALA A 55 5.15 11.13 -2.37
N SER A 56 5.87 11.63 -1.36
CA SER A 56 6.31 13.03 -1.30
C SER A 56 7.29 13.38 -2.42
N VAL A 57 8.23 12.47 -2.73
CA VAL A 57 9.16 12.61 -3.85
C VAL A 57 8.41 12.60 -5.19
N LEU A 58 7.44 11.70 -5.34
CA LEU A 58 6.60 11.59 -6.53
C LEU A 58 5.73 12.83 -6.76
N ASN A 59 5.19 13.42 -5.70
CA ASN A 59 4.36 14.63 -5.79
C ASN A 59 5.12 15.83 -6.39
N GLY A 60 6.45 15.87 -6.23
CA GLY A 60 7.30 16.89 -6.86
C GLY A 60 7.52 16.69 -8.36
N GLN A 61 7.12 15.54 -8.92
CA GLN A 61 7.29 15.23 -10.35
C GLN A 61 6.14 15.80 -11.17
N ARG A 62 6.46 16.34 -12.35
CA ARG A 62 5.46 16.80 -13.33
C ARG A 62 5.15 15.69 -14.32
N LEU A 63 4.19 14.83 -13.96
CA LEU A 63 3.73 13.73 -14.81
C LEU A 63 2.61 14.22 -15.74
N ALA A 64 2.63 13.78 -16.99
CA ALA A 64 1.53 14.03 -17.93
C ALA A 64 0.36 13.10 -17.61
N SER A 65 -0.87 13.56 -17.82
CA SER A 65 -2.04 12.68 -17.75
C SER A 65 -1.90 11.50 -18.72
N GLY A 66 -2.23 10.29 -18.28
CA GLY A 66 -2.07 9.05 -19.03
C GLY A 66 -0.67 8.44 -18.96
N THR A 67 0.26 9.02 -18.18
CA THR A 67 1.59 8.42 -17.93
C THR A 67 1.44 6.99 -17.42
N GLN A 68 2.15 6.05 -18.03
CA GLN A 68 2.13 4.65 -17.60
C GLN A 68 2.91 4.49 -16.30
N TRP A 69 2.28 3.89 -15.30
CA TRP A 69 2.83 3.66 -13.97
C TRP A 69 2.95 2.16 -13.73
N MET A 70 4.11 1.73 -13.20
CA MET A 70 4.36 0.36 -12.78
C MET A 70 4.79 0.35 -11.31
N GLU A 71 4.03 -0.34 -10.46
CA GLU A 71 4.39 -0.58 -9.06
C GLU A 71 4.76 -2.05 -8.84
N ILE A 72 5.98 -2.30 -8.34
CA ILE A 72 6.45 -3.63 -7.93
C ILE A 72 6.40 -3.68 -6.41
N GLY A 73 5.67 -4.66 -5.85
CA GLY A 73 5.41 -4.76 -4.42
C GLY A 73 4.28 -3.83 -3.99
N CYS A 74 3.14 -3.90 -4.67
CA CYS A 74 2.06 -2.92 -4.52
C CYS A 74 1.35 -2.93 -3.17
N GLY A 75 1.46 -4.00 -2.37
CA GLY A 75 0.95 -4.01 -1.00
C GLY A 75 -0.55 -3.63 -0.90
N THR A 76 -0.84 -2.50 -0.27
CA THR A 76 -2.20 -1.94 -0.17
C THR A 76 -2.67 -1.20 -1.41
N GLY A 77 -1.76 -0.86 -2.33
CA GLY A 77 -2.00 0.00 -3.47
C GLY A 77 -1.97 1.50 -3.15
N ALA A 78 -1.46 1.91 -1.99
CA ALA A 78 -1.43 3.31 -1.57
C ALA A 78 -0.74 4.22 -2.60
N LEU A 79 0.42 3.81 -3.12
CA LEU A 79 1.14 4.59 -4.15
C LEU A 79 0.46 4.51 -5.51
N SER A 80 -0.07 3.34 -5.91
CA SER A 80 -0.90 3.21 -7.12
C SER A 80 -2.11 4.16 -7.10
N LEU A 81 -2.82 4.28 -5.97
CA LEU A 81 -3.93 5.21 -5.80
C LEU A 81 -3.45 6.66 -5.92
N PHE A 82 -2.34 6.99 -5.28
CA PHE A 82 -1.76 8.33 -5.39
C PHE A 82 -1.29 8.65 -6.82
N ALA A 83 -0.67 7.70 -7.51
CA ALA A 83 -0.29 7.85 -8.92
C ALA A 83 -1.53 8.06 -9.82
N ALA A 84 -2.63 7.38 -9.54
CA ALA A 84 -3.88 7.57 -10.26
C ALA A 84 -4.47 8.96 -9.99
N GLU A 85 -4.37 9.47 -8.76
CA GLU A 85 -4.72 10.86 -8.42
C GLU A 85 -3.87 11.88 -9.20
N MET A 86 -2.61 11.54 -9.51
CA MET A 86 -1.75 12.33 -10.40
C MET A 86 -2.08 12.14 -11.90
N GLY A 87 -3.09 11.34 -12.24
CA GLY A 87 -3.56 11.10 -13.60
C GLY A 87 -2.80 10.00 -14.34
N CYS A 88 -2.08 9.12 -13.65
CA CYS A 88 -1.36 8.01 -14.27
C CYS A 88 -2.29 6.81 -14.58
N SER A 89 -1.90 6.01 -15.57
CA SER A 89 -2.48 4.70 -15.90
C SER A 89 -1.73 3.62 -15.16
N ILE A 90 -2.44 2.84 -14.33
CA ILE A 90 -1.81 2.00 -13.31
C ILE A 90 -1.61 0.57 -13.81
N THR A 91 -0.41 0.04 -13.60
CA THR A 91 -0.11 -1.39 -13.57
C THR A 91 0.61 -1.69 -12.26
N ALA A 92 0.24 -2.78 -11.60
CA ALA A 92 0.79 -3.12 -10.29
C ALA A 92 0.93 -4.63 -10.14
N CYS A 93 1.99 -5.07 -9.46
CA CYS A 93 2.21 -6.46 -9.11
C CYS A 93 2.75 -6.62 -7.69
N ASP A 94 2.52 -7.80 -7.13
CA ASP A 94 3.08 -8.21 -5.86
C ASP A 94 3.28 -9.74 -5.87
N VAL A 95 4.27 -10.21 -5.13
CA VAL A 95 4.50 -11.63 -4.89
C VAL A 95 3.41 -12.20 -3.98
N ASN A 96 2.83 -11.39 -3.09
CA ASN A 96 1.72 -11.77 -2.24
C ASN A 96 0.38 -11.62 -3.01
N PRO A 97 -0.35 -12.71 -3.31
CA PRO A 97 -1.63 -12.64 -4.02
C PRO A 97 -2.70 -11.82 -3.27
N MET A 98 -2.65 -11.79 -1.93
CA MET A 98 -3.56 -10.98 -1.13
C MET A 98 -3.28 -9.47 -1.29
N ALA A 99 -2.03 -9.08 -1.53
CA ALA A 99 -1.69 -7.70 -1.85
C ALA A 99 -2.27 -7.29 -3.21
N VAL A 100 -2.13 -8.15 -4.24
CA VAL A 100 -2.76 -7.91 -5.55
C VAL A 100 -4.29 -7.75 -5.43
N ALA A 101 -4.95 -8.64 -4.67
CA ALA A 101 -6.39 -8.55 -4.44
C ALA A 101 -6.77 -7.27 -3.64
N CYS A 102 -5.96 -6.90 -2.65
CA CYS A 102 -6.13 -5.70 -1.83
C CYS A 102 -6.04 -4.43 -2.69
N THR A 103 -4.95 -4.26 -3.43
CA THR A 103 -4.74 -3.14 -4.37
C THR A 103 -5.88 -3.05 -5.38
N ARG A 104 -6.27 -4.17 -6.00
CA ARG A 104 -7.39 -4.19 -6.96
C ARG A 104 -8.69 -3.70 -6.33
N LYS A 105 -9.02 -4.16 -5.12
CA LYS A 105 -10.23 -3.73 -4.40
C LYS A 105 -10.22 -2.23 -4.10
N HIS A 106 -9.08 -1.68 -3.65
CA HIS A 106 -8.99 -0.24 -3.37
C HIS A 106 -9.05 0.62 -4.63
N LEU A 107 -8.39 0.20 -5.72
CA LEU A 107 -8.49 0.89 -7.01
C LEU A 107 -9.93 0.90 -7.54
N GLN A 108 -10.62 -0.24 -7.48
CA GLN A 108 -12.04 -0.34 -7.86
C GLN A 108 -12.94 0.56 -7.02
N ALA A 109 -12.72 0.63 -5.70
CA ALA A 109 -13.47 1.52 -4.81
C ALA A 109 -13.26 3.01 -5.15
N ALA A 110 -12.11 3.36 -5.71
CA ALA A 110 -11.80 4.70 -6.21
C ALA A 110 -12.21 4.92 -7.69
N GLY A 111 -12.88 3.96 -8.33
CA GLY A 111 -13.31 4.05 -9.73
C GLY A 111 -12.17 3.93 -10.74
N ILE A 112 -11.02 3.39 -10.34
CA ILE A 112 -9.84 3.20 -11.19
C ILE A 112 -9.82 1.76 -11.69
N HIS A 113 -9.70 1.60 -13.01
CA HIS A 113 -9.50 0.30 -13.65
C HIS A 113 -8.01 0.08 -13.91
N ALA A 114 -7.47 -1.02 -13.39
CA ALA A 114 -6.08 -1.46 -13.51
C ALA A 114 -6.02 -2.98 -13.63
#